data_AF-A0A7D5M9J7-F1
#
_entry.id   AF-A0A7D5M9J7-F1
#
_cell.length_a   1.000
_cell.length_b   1.000
_cell.length_c   1.000
_cell.angle_alpha   90.00
_cell.angle_beta   90.00
_cell.angle_gamma   90.00
#
_symmetry.space_group_name_H-M   'P 1'
#
loop_
_entity.id
_entity.type
_entity.pdbx_description
1 polymer ?
#
loop_
_entity_poly.entity_id
_entity_poly.type
_entity_poly.pdbx_seq_one_letter_code
_entity_poly.pdbx_strand_id
1 'polypeptide(L)'
;MTRNIIDSYVPQKVMYHYNEIEKNQNKKTDWKNKTELEIWNELCFCILSGNVLYDLAKSVIEILNKKELLNPYWINETDNALSIIQLVLETPNFEPRKKNGELRKYRYPKKEQSKLLPLLRFYILITIQLKIFYMLRILTLMLEIFLLNKFQG
;
A
#
# COMPACT_ATOMS: atom_id res chain seq x y z
N MET A 1 4.11 35.93 -40.80
CA MET A 1 4.47 34.50 -40.69
C MET A 1 3.43 33.80 -39.82
N THR A 2 2.34 33.36 -40.44
CA THR A 2 1.28 32.57 -39.81
C THR A 2 1.76 31.12 -39.69
N ARG A 3 1.83 30.59 -38.47
CA ARG A 3 2.09 29.17 -38.24
C ARG A 3 0.84 28.40 -38.66
N ASN A 4 0.94 27.67 -39.77
CA ASN A 4 0.01 26.60 -40.12
C ASN A 4 0.04 25.56 -39.01
N ILE A 5 -0.90 25.63 -38.06
CA ILE A 5 -1.20 24.52 -37.16
C ILE A 5 -1.99 23.55 -38.02
N ILE A 6 -1.33 22.47 -38.45
CA ILE A 6 -1.98 21.34 -39.08
C ILE A 6 -3.01 20.83 -38.07
N ASP A 7 -4.30 21.00 -38.38
CA ASP A 7 -5.40 20.29 -37.73
C ASP A 7 -5.13 18.80 -37.91
N SER A 8 -4.41 18.20 -36.97
CA SER A 8 -4.11 16.78 -37.01
C SER A 8 -5.43 16.05 -36.80
N TYR A 9 -5.99 15.52 -37.89
CA TYR A 9 -7.16 14.65 -37.85
C TYR A 9 -6.84 13.45 -36.96
N VAL A 10 -7.29 13.49 -35.70
CA VAL A 10 -7.16 12.39 -34.77
C VAL A 10 -8.18 11.33 -35.19
N PRO A 11 -7.76 10.11 -35.59
CA PRO A 11 -8.70 9.08 -36.00
C PRO A 11 -9.73 8.79 -34.92
N GLN A 12 -11.00 8.62 -35.29
CA GLN A 12 -12.11 8.38 -34.34
C GLN A 12 -11.84 7.21 -33.38
N LYS A 13 -11.13 6.17 -33.83
CA LYS A 13 -10.72 5.05 -32.98
C LYS A 13 -9.77 5.48 -31.85
N VAL A 14 -8.86 6.40 -32.13
CA VAL A 14 -7.96 6.99 -31.13
C VAL A 14 -8.77 7.84 -30.17
N MET A 15 -9.69 8.67 -30.68
CA MET A 15 -10.57 9.49 -29.84
C MET A 15 -11.47 8.64 -28.92
N TYR A 16 -11.96 7.50 -29.40
CA TYR A 16 -12.71 6.53 -28.59
C TYR A 16 -11.88 6.02 -27.41
N HIS A 17 -10.62 5.64 -27.65
CA HIS A 17 -9.72 5.20 -26.59
C HIS A 17 -9.38 6.33 -25.60
N TYR A 18 -9.20 7.57 -26.08
CA TYR A 18 -9.02 8.73 -25.19
C TYR A 18 -10.26 8.95 -24.31
N ASN A 19 -11.46 8.91 -24.89
CA ASN A 19 -12.70 9.07 -24.14
C ASN A 19 -12.94 7.93 -23.13
N GLU A 20 -12.55 6.70 -23.46
CA GLU A 20 -12.57 5.55 -22.53
C GLU A 20 -11.59 5.74 -21.37
N ILE A 21 -10.36 6.19 -21.66
CA ILE A 21 -9.34 6.51 -20.64
C ILE A 21 -9.83 7.66 -19.75
N GLU A 22 -10.38 8.72 -20.34
CA GLU A 22 -10.89 9.89 -19.62
C GLU A 22 -12.10 9.53 -18.74
N LYS A 23 -13.03 8.71 -19.24
CA LYS A 23 -14.13 8.16 -18.42
C LYS A 23 -13.63 7.32 -17.25
N ASN A 24 -12.57 6.53 -17.46
CA ASN A 24 -11.97 5.71 -16.40
C ASN A 24 -11.15 6.56 -15.41
N GLN A 25 -10.51 7.65 -15.86
CA GLN A 25 -9.81 8.61 -14.99
C GLN A 25 -10.79 9.50 -14.21
N ASN A 26 -11.97 9.77 -14.76
CA ASN A 26 -13.04 10.52 -14.10
C ASN A 26 -13.77 9.73 -13.00
N LYS A 27 -13.45 8.45 -12.80
CA LYS A 27 -13.65 7.81 -11.48
C LYS A 27 -12.60 8.39 -10.52
N LYS A 28 -12.77 9.66 -10.14
CA LYS A 28 -12.01 10.28 -9.06
C LYS A 28 -12.12 9.34 -7.86
N THR A 29 -11.00 8.74 -7.47
CA THR A 29 -10.92 7.94 -6.26
C THR A 29 -11.36 8.84 -5.11
N ASP A 30 -12.46 8.49 -4.46
CA ASP A 30 -12.98 9.29 -3.36
C ASP A 30 -12.15 9.03 -2.10
N TRP A 31 -10.99 9.68 -2.04
CA TRP A 31 -10.04 9.55 -0.95
C TRP A 31 -10.63 9.90 0.41
N LYS A 32 -11.66 10.76 0.45
CA LYS A 32 -12.30 11.18 1.70
C LYS A 32 -13.13 10.08 2.34
N ASN A 33 -13.65 9.15 1.53
CA ASN A 33 -14.52 8.07 1.97
C ASN A 33 -13.79 6.72 2.09
N LYS A 34 -12.49 6.67 1.84
CA LYS A 34 -11.67 5.47 2.07
C LYS A 34 -11.38 5.29 3.57
N THR A 35 -11.48 4.05 4.02
CA THR A 35 -11.01 3.62 5.35
C THR A 35 -9.48 3.69 5.44
N GLU A 36 -8.95 3.73 6.66
CA GLU A 36 -7.50 3.71 6.89
C GLU A 36 -6.83 2.49 6.25
N LEU A 37 -7.47 1.31 6.31
CA LEU A 37 -6.98 0.09 5.69
C LEU A 37 -6.92 0.20 4.16
N GLU A 38 -7.90 0.83 3.52
CA GLU A 38 -7.90 1.05 2.07
C GLU A 38 -6.81 2.04 1.65
N ILE A 39 -6.57 3.09 2.46
CA ILE A 39 -5.48 4.04 2.23
C ILE A 39 -4.12 3.34 2.39
N TRP A 40 -3.98 2.52 3.43
CA TRP A 40 -2.77 1.72 3.68
C TRP A 40 -2.47 0.75 2.53
N ASN A 41 -3.49 0.05 2.03
CA ASN A 41 -3.36 -0.86 0.90
C ASN A 41 -2.97 -0.12 -0.38
N GLU A 42 -3.53 1.07 -0.60
CA GLU A 42 -3.17 1.92 -1.75
C GLU A 42 -1.73 2.41 -1.65
N LEU A 43 -1.27 2.81 -0.46
CA LEU A 43 0.12 3.19 -0.23
C LEU A 43 1.06 2.02 -0.53
N CYS A 44 0.75 0.83 -0.01
CA CYS A 44 1.50 -0.40 -0.30
C CYS A 44 1.53 -0.68 -1.81
N PHE A 45 0.40 -0.52 -2.50
CA PHE A 45 0.31 -0.71 -3.94
C PHE A 45 1.16 0.30 -4.74
N CYS A 46 1.14 1.58 -4.37
CA CYS A 46 1.97 2.63 -4.99
C CYS A 46 3.46 2.30 -4.85
N ILE A 47 3.90 1.82 -3.69
CA ILE A 47 5.29 1.41 -3.46
C ILE A 47 5.64 0.20 -4.33
N LEU A 48 4.75 -0.80 -4.34
CA LEU A 48 4.94 -2.02 -5.12
C LEU A 48 4.95 -1.77 -6.63
N SER A 49 4.22 -0.76 -7.12
CA SER A 49 4.10 -0.44 -8.55
C SER A 49 5.16 0.50 -9.09
N GLY A 50 5.98 1.12 -8.23
CA GLY A 50 6.89 2.20 -8.64
C GLY A 50 7.88 1.86 -9.76
N ASN A 51 8.28 0.59 -9.91
CA ASN A 51 9.32 0.16 -10.85
C ASN A 51 9.05 -1.23 -11.47
N VAL A 52 7.80 -1.72 -11.36
CA VAL A 52 7.39 -3.00 -11.93
C VAL A 52 6.18 -2.81 -12.82
N LEU A 53 5.89 -3.81 -13.66
CA LEU A 53 4.66 -3.81 -14.44
C LEU A 53 3.44 -3.77 -13.52
N TYR A 54 2.45 -2.95 -13.89
CA TYR A 54 1.20 -2.81 -13.14
C TYR A 54 0.56 -4.16 -12.79
N ASP A 55 0.48 -5.09 -13.76
CA ASP A 55 -0.10 -6.42 -13.54
C ASP A 55 0.68 -7.25 -12.52
N LEU A 56 2.00 -7.05 -12.42
CA LEU A 56 2.81 -7.71 -11.40
C LEU A 56 2.54 -7.12 -10.02
N ALA A 57 2.55 -5.78 -9.89
CA ALA A 57 2.20 -5.12 -8.64
C ALA A 57 0.78 -5.48 -8.17
N LYS A 58 -0.16 -5.58 -9.11
CA LYS A 58 -1.55 -5.98 -8.85
C LYS A 58 -1.64 -7.42 -8.36
N SER A 59 -0.96 -8.35 -9.03
CA SER A 59 -0.91 -9.74 -8.57
C SER A 59 -0.27 -9.86 -7.18
N VAL A 60 0.75 -9.06 -6.88
CA VAL A 60 1.40 -9.04 -5.56
C VAL A 60 0.46 -8.55 -4.47
N ILE A 61 -0.18 -7.39 -4.67
CA ILE A 61 -1.08 -6.83 -3.66
C ILE A 61 -2.28 -7.77 -3.39
N GLU A 62 -2.83 -8.40 -4.44
CA GLU A 62 -3.92 -9.37 -4.30
C GLU A 62 -3.50 -10.58 -3.44
N ILE A 63 -2.31 -11.13 -3.67
CA ILE A 63 -1.81 -12.28 -2.88
C ILE A 63 -1.51 -11.88 -1.44
N LEU A 64 -0.88 -10.72 -1.22
CA LEU A 64 -0.58 -10.26 0.12
C LEU A 64 -1.86 -9.96 0.92
N ASN A 65 -2.86 -9.32 0.31
CA ASN A 65 -4.16 -9.07 0.93
C ASN A 65 -4.94 -10.36 1.20
N LYS A 66 -4.95 -11.30 0.25
CA LYS A 66 -5.60 -12.60 0.43
C LYS A 66 -5.00 -13.41 1.58
N LYS A 67 -3.71 -13.22 1.85
CA LYS A 67 -2.99 -13.85 2.99
C LYS A 67 -2.99 -12.97 4.25
N GLU A 68 -3.68 -11.84 4.23
CA GLU A 68 -3.73 -10.84 5.31
C GLU A 68 -2.35 -10.30 5.73
N LEU A 69 -1.34 -10.42 4.87
CA LEU A 69 0.04 -10.04 5.18
C LEU A 69 0.27 -8.53 5.19
N LEU A 70 -0.69 -7.76 4.66
CA LEU A 70 -0.70 -6.29 4.75
C LEU A 70 -1.64 -5.78 5.84
N ASN A 71 -2.30 -6.66 6.60
CA ASN A 71 -3.15 -6.23 7.70
C ASN A 71 -2.27 -5.62 8.82
N PRO A 72 -2.48 -4.33 9.18
CA PRO A 72 -1.69 -3.69 10.22
C PRO A 72 -1.74 -4.39 11.58
N TYR A 73 -2.87 -4.99 11.94
CA TYR A 73 -3.00 -5.75 13.19
C TYR A 73 -2.09 -6.98 13.16
N TRP A 74 -2.16 -7.77 12.08
CA TRP A 74 -1.33 -8.95 11.90
C TRP A 74 0.17 -8.63 11.90
N ILE A 75 0.55 -7.55 11.20
CA ILE A 75 1.94 -7.09 11.13
C ILE A 75 2.49 -6.73 12.53
N ASN A 76 1.66 -6.09 13.37
CA ASN A 76 2.06 -5.64 14.70
C ASN A 76 2.08 -6.78 15.74
N GLU A 77 1.31 -7.86 15.55
CA GLU A 77 1.22 -8.98 16.49
C GLU A 77 2.17 -10.13 16.17
N THR A 78 2.73 -10.16 14.95
CA THR A 78 3.56 -11.27 14.49
C THR A 78 5.05 -10.88 14.49
N ASP A 79 5.84 -11.46 15.41
CA ASP A 79 7.28 -11.17 15.57
C ASP A 79 8.09 -11.32 14.27
N ASN A 80 7.70 -12.26 13.42
CA ASN A 80 8.39 -12.57 12.14
C ASN A 80 7.62 -12.08 10.90
N ALA A 81 6.71 -11.11 11.04
CA ALA A 81 5.86 -10.61 9.95
C ALA A 81 6.68 -10.25 8.69
N LEU A 82 7.75 -9.48 8.87
CA LEU A 82 8.60 -9.03 7.76
C LEU A 82 9.28 -10.19 7.03
N SER A 83 9.75 -11.20 7.77
CA SER A 83 10.39 -12.40 7.21
C SER A 83 9.40 -13.24 6.40
N ILE A 84 8.17 -13.36 6.87
CA ILE A 84 7.09 -14.08 6.15
C ILE A 84 6.73 -13.33 4.86
N ILE A 85 6.57 -12.00 4.94
CA ILE A 85 6.30 -11.16 3.77
C ILE A 85 7.43 -11.30 2.75
N GLN A 86 8.68 -11.21 3.20
CA GLN A 86 9.84 -11.38 2.33
C GLN A 86 9.84 -12.75 1.64
N LEU A 87 9.60 -13.83 2.40
CA LEU A 87 9.53 -15.19 1.84
C LEU A 87 8.46 -15.29 0.74
N VAL A 88 7.28 -14.70 0.96
CA VAL A 88 6.20 -14.69 -0.04
C VAL A 88 6.62 -13.92 -1.30
N LEU A 89 7.29 -12.78 -1.16
CA LEU A 89 7.79 -11.99 -2.28
C LEU A 89 8.91 -12.70 -3.07
N GLU A 90 9.73 -13.51 -2.40
CA GLU A 90 10.78 -14.31 -3.02
C GLU A 90 10.26 -15.57 -3.71
N THR A 91 9.05 -16.03 -3.37
CA THR A 91 8.44 -17.22 -3.96
C THR A 91 7.79 -16.87 -5.32
N PRO A 92 7.95 -17.73 -6.36
CA PRO A 92 7.32 -17.49 -7.66
C PRO A 92 5.82 -17.78 -7.64
N ASN A 93 5.06 -16.92 -6.97
CA ASN A 93 3.61 -17.07 -6.77
C ASN A 93 2.77 -16.03 -7.52
N PHE A 94 3.39 -15.03 -8.14
CA PHE A 94 2.68 -13.93 -8.80
C PHE A 94 2.45 -14.24 -10.27
N GLU A 95 1.23 -14.01 -10.75
CA GLU A 95 0.77 -14.36 -12.09
C GLU A 95 0.33 -13.11 -12.86
N PRO A 96 1.26 -12.19 -13.20
CA PRO A 96 0.95 -11.08 -14.08
C PRO A 96 0.48 -11.59 -15.45
N ARG A 97 -0.54 -10.93 -15.99
CA ARG A 97 -1.00 -11.17 -17.37
C ARG A 97 0.02 -10.60 -18.34
N LYS A 98 0.44 -11.42 -19.32
CA LYS A 98 1.20 -10.92 -20.47
C LYS A 98 0.26 -10.17 -21.44
N LYS A 99 0.86 -9.41 -22.37
CA LYS A 99 0.14 -8.76 -23.48
C LYS A 99 -0.67 -9.74 -24.35
N ASN A 100 -0.28 -11.01 -24.40
CA ASN A 100 -0.98 -12.08 -25.12
C ASN A 100 -2.03 -12.82 -24.26
N GLY A 101 -2.24 -12.41 -23.00
CA GLY A 101 -3.22 -13.01 -22.09
C GLY A 101 -2.71 -14.21 -21.27
N GLU A 102 -1.52 -14.74 -21.57
CA GLU A 102 -0.94 -15.85 -20.79
C GLU A 102 -0.50 -15.42 -19.39
N LEU A 103 -0.65 -16.33 -18.43
CA LEU A 103 -0.11 -16.19 -17.07
C LEU A 103 1.28 -16.84 -16.98
N ARG A 104 2.20 -16.18 -16.29
CA ARG A 104 3.50 -16.78 -15.93
C ARG A 104 3.80 -16.48 -14.47
N LYS A 105 4.33 -17.46 -13.76
CA LYS A 105 4.76 -17.31 -12.36
C LYS A 105 6.06 -16.50 -12.28
N TYR A 106 6.04 -15.41 -11.53
CA TYR A 106 7.19 -14.55 -11.25
C TYR A 106 7.46 -14.46 -9.76
N ARG A 107 8.74 -14.26 -9.43
CA ARG A 107 9.18 -13.75 -8.13
C ARG A 107 9.11 -12.23 -8.16
N TYR A 108 8.81 -11.60 -7.04
CA TYR A 108 8.88 -10.15 -6.97
C TYR A 108 10.36 -9.69 -6.97
N PRO A 109 10.76 -8.66 -7.74
CA PRO A 109 12.16 -8.27 -7.85
C PRO A 109 12.78 -7.84 -6.51
N LYS A 110 13.95 -8.40 -6.15
CA LYS A 110 14.64 -8.08 -4.89
C LYS A 110 14.90 -6.59 -4.67
N LYS A 111 15.21 -5.83 -5.73
CA LYS A 111 15.42 -4.38 -5.67
C LYS A 111 14.18 -3.59 -5.22
N GLU A 112 12.99 -4.14 -5.47
CA GLU A 112 11.73 -3.50 -5.11
C GLU A 112 11.24 -3.99 -3.74
N GLN A 113 11.55 -5.25 -3.37
CA GLN A 113 11.38 -5.74 -2.00
C GLN A 113 12.08 -4.83 -0.98
N SER A 114 13.28 -4.35 -1.30
CA SER A 114 14.07 -3.44 -0.45
C SER A 114 13.46 -2.05 -0.27
N LYS A 115 12.36 -1.72 -0.95
CA LYS A 115 11.59 -0.48 -0.70
C LYS A 115 10.41 -0.70 0.21
N LEU A 116 9.70 -1.82 0.03
CA LEU A 116 8.54 -2.17 0.85
C LEU A 116 8.94 -2.54 2.28
N LEU A 117 9.93 -3.42 2.45
CA LEU A 117 10.29 -3.94 3.77
C LEU A 117 10.75 -2.85 4.76
N PRO A 118 11.56 -1.85 4.37
CA PRO A 118 11.89 -0.74 5.27
C PRO A 118 10.68 0.11 5.66
N LEU A 119 9.72 0.29 4.75
CA LEU A 119 8.50 1.05 5.05
C LEU A 119 7.60 0.32 6.05
N LEU A 120 7.41 -0.98 5.87
CA LEU A 120 6.69 -1.81 6.84
C LEU A 120 7.39 -1.80 8.20
N ARG A 121 8.73 -1.87 8.22
CA ARG A 121 9.53 -1.75 9.43
C ARG A 121 9.34 -0.39 10.10
N PHE A 122 9.34 0.70 9.34
CA PHE A 122 9.12 2.05 9.86
C PHE A 122 7.71 2.19 10.46
N TYR A 123 6.69 1.62 9.80
CA TYR A 123 5.34 1.57 10.33
C TYR A 123 5.28 0.85 11.69
N ILE A 124 5.87 -0.36 11.78
CA ILE A 124 5.97 -1.13 13.04
C ILE A 124 6.67 -0.31 14.14
N LEU A 125 7.76 0.38 13.81
CA LEU A 125 8.48 1.20 14.79
C LEU A 125 7.60 2.34 15.31
N ILE A 126 6.87 3.04 14.44
CA ILE A 126 5.96 4.11 14.84
C ILE A 126 4.83 3.57 15.73
N THR A 127 4.21 2.45 15.37
CA THR A 127 3.11 1.88 16.16
C THR A 127 3.58 1.44 17.55
N ILE A 128 4.78 0.86 17.66
CA ILE A 128 5.40 0.53 18.96
C ILE A 128 5.66 1.79 19.78
N GLN A 129 6.27 2.83 19.18
CA GLN A 129 6.56 4.08 19.88
C GLN A 129 5.29 4.75 20.41
N LEU A 130 4.24 4.79 19.59
CA LEU A 130 2.93 5.32 20.01
C LEU A 130 2.35 4.49 21.16
N LYS A 131 2.36 3.16 21.09
CA LYS A 131 1.88 2.28 22.17
C LYS A 131 2.63 2.53 23.49
N ILE A 132 3.96 2.64 23.45
CA ILE A 132 4.79 2.95 24.63
C ILE A 132 4.40 4.31 25.21
N PHE A 133 4.26 5.33 24.36
CA PHE A 133 3.86 6.67 24.79
C PHE A 133 2.48 6.65 25.48
N TYR A 134 1.48 5.98 24.90
CA TYR A 134 0.15 5.85 25.51
C TYR A 134 0.20 5.11 26.85
N MET A 135 0.96 4.01 26.95
CA MET A 135 1.13 3.26 28.21
C MET A 135 1.76 4.12 29.30
N LEU A 136 2.82 4.87 28.98
CA LEU A 136 3.47 5.79 29.93
C LEU A 136 2.51 6.90 30.38
N ARG A 137 1.69 7.43 29.48
CA ARG A 137 0.68 8.45 29.82
C ARG A 137 -0.38 7.90 30.77
N ILE A 138 -0.89 6.70 30.53
CA ILE A 138 -1.86 6.04 31.40
C ILE A 138 -1.26 5.80 32.78
N LEU A 139 -0.03 5.27 32.86
CA LEU A 139 0.66 5.05 34.12
C LEU A 139 0.84 6.35 34.92
N THR A 140 1.19 7.44 34.22
CA THR A 140 1.32 8.78 34.83
C THR A 140 0.00 9.25 35.42
N LEU A 141 -1.11 9.12 34.67
CA LEU A 141 -2.44 9.48 35.15
C LEU A 141 -2.88 8.63 36.36
N MET A 142 -2.58 7.33 36.36
CA MET A 142 -2.87 6.46 37.50
C MET A 142 -2.10 6.86 38.76
N LEU A 143 -0.83 7.27 38.62
CA LEU A 143 -0.02 7.79 39.73
C LEU A 143 -0.56 9.11 40.26
N GLU A 144 -0.95 10.04 39.38
CA GLU A 144 -1.56 11.32 39.77
C GLU A 144 -2.86 11.09 40.57
N ILE A 145 -3.74 10.22 40.10
CA ILE A 145 -5.00 9.86 40.80
C ILE A 145 -4.70 9.22 42.16
N PHE A 146 -3.76 8.28 42.22
CA PHE A 146 -3.38 7.61 43.46
C PHE A 146 -2.83 8.59 44.49
N LEU A 147 -1.98 9.54 44.06
CA LEU A 147 -1.44 10.57 44.95
C LEU A 147 -2.55 11.50 45.46
N LEU A 148 -3.46 11.96 44.58
CA LEU A 148 -4.59 12.80 44.99
C LEU A 148 -5.46 12.12 46.05
N ASN A 149 -5.79 10.84 45.87
CA ASN A 149 -6.59 10.09 46.84
C ASN A 149 -5.88 9.92 48.19
N LYS A 150 -4.54 9.83 48.21
CA LYS A 150 -3.75 9.70 49.44
C LYS A 150 -3.69 11.00 50.27
N PHE A 151 -3.81 12.17 49.63
CA PHE A 151 -3.74 13.47 50.32
C PHE A 151 -5.11 14.05 50.69
N GLN A 152 -6.22 13.42 50.27
CA GLN A 152 -7.59 13.85 50.57
C GLN A 152 -8.29 13.07 51.69
N GLY A 153 -7.63 12.05 52.27
CA GLY A 153 -8.12 11.27 53.42
C GLY A 153 -7.15 11.34 54.59
#